data_AF-A0A951XGJ7-F1
#
_entry.id   AF-A0A951XGJ7-F1
#
_cell.length_a   1.000
_cell.length_b   1.000
_cell.length_c   1.000
_cell.angle_alpha   90.00
_cell.angle_beta   90.00
_cell.angle_gamma   90.00
#
_symmetry.space_group_name_H-M   'P 1'
#
loop_
_entity.id
_entity.type
_entity.pdbx_description
1 polymer ?
#
loop_
_entity_poly.entity_id
_entity_poly.type
_entity_poly.pdbx_seq_one_letter_code
_entity_poly.pdbx_strand_id
1 'polypeptide(L)'
;MNLLPRLQLAGAGLLAMPEPAHEGFIAGGWEAAHDMGRWWDAALRLEATIGFAIPRETETTARRNLARLTDNPDRLLCNRPDIACLQPKAKLNPHNFRETLLAYNALIRWRQDPDARAAALTLVAAMDRALQPDGRLDCTRFGLSQLVPFTQDPSHAPGPAHAWFDSTGTSGRALEALVWLYEATGEPTVLALATRIAEHHLQATVNPDGTVRNEITAPHNVGHNHSYLGTLRGLLLFGLLTGRREFVTTVAATYRRGVRGIIVKESGWTPHDLGKTRFPNPHGDPVADPASAGDSAQIALWLALRTGADDLLDDVERLVRARLLPTQLTDEEIARNPAQGFKARDRGAWRIHGECHAEKGCTPDVHAAVIHTLCDIRQNVCSATPGGVRVNLHFDTDNDWLRLTCHRDTSARVRVELKRTTPLAIRLPGWASATGAQLTLNNRPQPLQQAGVFVQAGTKALPAGSVVELTFDLPGRTSEEQMPSGRTYRFTWRGDEITGIAPQDQPVPFYPAAG
;
A
#
# COMPACT_ATOMS: atom_id res chain seq x y z
N MET A 1 2.41 -17.45 10.72
CA MET A 1 2.12 -17.11 9.29
C MET A 1 3.26 -16.25 8.78
N ASN A 2 3.94 -16.68 7.72
CA ASN A 2 5.17 -16.05 7.22
C ASN A 2 4.91 -15.20 5.97
N LEU A 3 5.31 -13.92 5.99
CA LEU A 3 5.20 -13.00 4.83
C LEU A 3 6.30 -13.24 3.79
N LEU A 4 7.41 -13.89 4.13
CA LEU A 4 8.54 -14.08 3.21
C LEU A 4 8.15 -14.92 1.97
N PRO A 5 7.53 -16.11 2.09
CA PRO A 5 7.11 -16.87 0.93
C PRO A 5 6.09 -16.12 0.05
N ARG A 6 5.23 -15.30 0.68
CA ARG A 6 4.22 -14.49 -0.01
C ARG A 6 4.87 -13.40 -0.87
N LEU A 7 5.88 -12.72 -0.33
CA LEU A 7 6.66 -11.71 -1.05
C LEU A 7 7.56 -12.33 -2.12
N GLN A 8 8.15 -13.51 -1.88
CA GLN A 8 8.90 -14.26 -2.89
C GLN A 8 8.03 -14.64 -4.07
N LEU A 9 6.81 -15.13 -3.80
CA LEU A 9 5.84 -15.47 -4.84
C LEU A 9 5.42 -14.21 -5.63
N ALA A 10 5.18 -13.09 -4.94
CA ALA A 10 4.87 -11.82 -5.60
C ALA A 10 6.02 -11.32 -6.49
N GLY A 11 7.27 -11.52 -6.07
CA GLY A 11 8.46 -11.23 -6.87
C GLY A 11 8.50 -12.03 -8.17
N ALA A 12 8.06 -13.29 -8.16
CA ALA A 12 7.98 -14.10 -9.38
C ALA A 12 7.00 -13.50 -10.40
N GLY A 13 5.81 -13.07 -9.97
CA GLY A 13 4.87 -12.35 -10.82
C GLY A 13 5.43 -11.04 -11.35
N LEU A 14 6.18 -10.31 -10.52
CA LEU A 14 6.82 -9.05 -10.88
C LEU A 14 7.90 -9.22 -11.98
N LEU A 15 8.71 -10.29 -11.93
CA LEU A 15 9.68 -10.60 -12.98
C LEU A 15 9.04 -11.03 -14.29
N ALA A 16 7.81 -11.53 -14.25
CA ALA A 16 7.06 -11.95 -15.43
C ALA A 16 6.27 -10.82 -16.09
N MET A 17 6.29 -9.60 -15.54
CA MET A 17 5.57 -8.44 -16.09
C MET A 17 6.18 -7.85 -17.37
N PRO A 18 7.50 -7.70 -17.52
CA PRO A 18 8.09 -7.26 -18.79
C PRO A 18 7.79 -8.30 -19.88
N GLU A 19 6.98 -7.92 -20.87
CA GLU A 19 6.54 -8.86 -21.91
C GLU A 19 7.48 -8.79 -23.13
N PRO A 20 8.14 -9.89 -23.54
CA PRO A 20 9.01 -9.88 -24.72
C PRO A 20 8.28 -9.47 -26.01
N ALA A 21 7.01 -9.83 -26.15
CA ALA A 21 6.16 -9.45 -27.27
C ALA A 21 5.92 -7.93 -27.36
N HIS A 22 6.17 -7.19 -26.27
CA HIS A 22 6.07 -5.74 -26.18
C HIS A 22 7.43 -5.11 -25.89
N GLU A 23 8.52 -5.63 -26.45
CA GLU A 23 9.89 -5.09 -26.25
C GLU A 23 10.33 -4.99 -24.76
N GLY A 24 9.71 -5.81 -23.89
CA GLY A 24 9.93 -5.77 -22.45
C GLY A 24 9.23 -4.61 -21.73
N PHE A 25 8.30 -3.91 -22.38
CA PHE A 25 7.40 -2.99 -21.68
C PHE A 25 6.46 -3.78 -20.78
N ILE A 26 6.02 -3.13 -19.71
CA ILE A 26 5.03 -3.69 -18.80
C ILE A 26 3.66 -3.37 -19.39
N ALA A 27 3.06 -4.36 -20.03
CA ALA A 27 1.77 -4.22 -20.69
C ALA A 27 0.65 -4.83 -19.84
N GLY A 28 -0.60 -4.61 -20.28
CA GLY A 28 -1.78 -5.22 -19.68
C GLY A 28 -2.35 -4.52 -18.43
N GLY A 29 -1.75 -3.41 -17.99
CA GLY A 29 -2.37 -2.46 -17.07
C GLY A 29 -2.95 -1.24 -17.78
N TRP A 30 -3.07 -0.14 -17.04
CA TRP A 30 -3.63 1.12 -17.54
C TRP A 30 -2.79 1.70 -18.68
N GLU A 31 -1.50 1.91 -18.42
CA GLU A 31 -0.51 2.51 -19.31
C GLU A 31 0.87 1.93 -18.99
N ALA A 32 1.66 1.54 -20.00
CA ALA A 32 2.98 0.96 -19.75
C ALA A 32 3.93 1.91 -19.02
N ALA A 33 3.81 3.21 -19.27
CA ALA A 33 4.52 4.25 -18.53
C ALA A 33 4.16 4.26 -17.04
N HIS A 34 2.87 4.15 -16.72
CA HIS A 34 2.38 4.08 -15.34
C HIS A 34 2.93 2.84 -14.63
N ASP A 35 2.78 1.68 -15.26
CA ASP A 35 3.18 0.39 -14.70
C ASP A 35 4.70 0.26 -14.56
N MET A 36 5.48 0.88 -15.46
CA MET A 36 6.95 0.94 -15.37
C MET A 36 7.43 1.62 -14.09
N GLY A 37 6.82 2.75 -13.73
CA GLY A 37 7.24 3.47 -12.52
C GLY A 37 6.91 2.69 -11.25
N ARG A 38 5.73 2.07 -11.23
CA ARG A 38 5.30 1.15 -10.16
C ARG A 38 6.19 -0.08 -10.02
N TRP A 39 6.58 -0.68 -11.13
CA TRP A 39 7.47 -1.83 -11.13
C TRP A 39 8.84 -1.52 -10.53
N TRP A 40 9.44 -0.38 -10.87
CA TRP A 40 10.73 0.03 -10.31
C TRP A 40 10.69 0.20 -8.79
N ASP A 41 9.65 0.86 -8.29
CA ASP A 41 9.43 1.02 -6.85
C ASP A 41 9.28 -0.34 -6.15
N ALA A 42 8.42 -1.21 -6.68
CA ALA A 42 8.18 -2.53 -6.09
C ALA A 42 9.42 -3.43 -6.15
N ALA A 43 10.12 -3.49 -7.29
CA ALA A 43 11.23 -4.41 -7.50
C ALA A 43 12.42 -4.10 -6.59
N LEU A 44 12.84 -2.84 -6.53
CA LEU A 44 13.98 -2.44 -5.71
C LEU A 44 13.64 -2.46 -4.21
N ARG A 45 12.40 -2.17 -3.83
CA ARG A 45 11.96 -2.30 -2.44
C ARG A 45 11.89 -3.76 -2.00
N LEU A 46 11.46 -4.65 -2.89
CA LEU A 46 11.45 -6.09 -2.63
C LEU A 46 12.87 -6.64 -2.47
N GLU A 47 13.80 -6.25 -3.36
CA GLU A 47 15.22 -6.57 -3.25
C GLU A 47 15.78 -6.12 -1.90
N ALA A 48 15.58 -4.84 -1.53
CA ALA A 48 16.06 -4.30 -0.27
C ALA A 48 15.43 -4.97 0.97
N THR A 49 14.20 -5.48 0.86
CA THR A 49 13.46 -6.04 2.01
C THR A 49 13.74 -7.52 2.24
N ILE A 50 13.85 -8.31 1.17
CA ILE A 50 13.95 -9.77 1.27
C ILE A 50 15.13 -10.38 0.53
N GLY A 51 16.04 -9.57 -0.02
CA GLY A 51 17.15 -10.05 -0.85
C GLY A 51 16.69 -10.67 -2.17
N PHE A 52 15.51 -10.27 -2.66
CA PHE A 52 15.01 -10.69 -3.97
C PHE A 52 15.94 -10.20 -5.07
N ALA A 53 16.38 -11.10 -5.96
CA ALA A 53 17.32 -10.74 -7.02
C ALA A 53 16.58 -10.30 -8.28
N ILE A 54 16.88 -9.09 -8.77
CA ILE A 54 16.46 -8.65 -10.10
C ILE A 54 17.49 -9.18 -11.11
N PRO A 55 17.09 -10.04 -12.08
CA PRO A 55 18.02 -10.52 -13.10
C PRO A 55 18.63 -9.36 -13.90
N ARG A 56 19.93 -9.42 -14.18
CA ARG A 56 20.66 -8.35 -14.88
C ARG A 56 20.02 -7.97 -16.22
N GLU A 57 19.55 -8.94 -16.98
CA GLU A 57 18.87 -8.71 -18.27
C GLU A 57 17.53 -7.98 -18.09
N THR A 58 16.76 -8.37 -17.08
CA THR A 58 15.51 -7.69 -16.71
C THR A 58 15.77 -6.25 -16.29
N GLU A 59 16.75 -6.01 -15.41
CA GLU A 59 17.11 -4.66 -14.98
C GLU A 59 17.59 -3.80 -16.17
N THR A 60 18.44 -4.37 -17.04
CA THR A 60 18.93 -3.68 -18.25
C THR A 60 17.79 -3.29 -19.18
N THR A 61 16.84 -4.20 -19.41
CA THR A 61 15.65 -3.95 -20.22
C THR A 61 14.74 -2.88 -19.60
N ALA A 62 14.48 -2.96 -18.29
CA ALA A 62 13.69 -1.98 -17.56
C ALA A 62 14.34 -0.59 -17.58
N ARG A 63 15.68 -0.50 -17.48
CA ARG A 63 16.42 0.77 -17.57
C ARG A 63 16.29 1.41 -18.95
N ARG A 64 16.49 0.61 -20.00
CA ARG A 64 16.28 1.05 -21.39
C ARG A 64 14.85 1.56 -21.59
N ASN A 65 13.86 0.84 -21.10
CA ASN A 65 12.47 1.20 -21.28
C ASN A 65 12.07 2.43 -20.45
N LEU A 66 12.57 2.58 -19.22
CA LEU A 66 12.43 3.81 -18.43
C LEU A 66 13.03 5.02 -19.16
N ALA A 67 14.24 4.88 -19.73
CA ALA A 67 14.87 5.95 -20.49
C ALA A 67 14.01 6.37 -21.70
N ARG A 68 13.49 5.41 -22.48
CA ARG A 68 12.57 5.69 -23.61
C ARG A 68 11.28 6.37 -23.17
N LEU A 69 10.67 5.92 -22.08
CA LEU A 69 9.41 6.47 -21.56
C LEU A 69 9.56 7.85 -20.93
N THR A 70 10.78 8.23 -20.53
CA THR A 70 11.11 9.53 -19.94
C THR A 70 11.95 10.43 -20.86
N ASP A 71 12.10 10.04 -22.14
CA ASP A 71 12.79 10.83 -23.16
C ASP A 71 11.90 11.97 -23.69
N ASN A 72 11.56 12.88 -22.80
CA ASN A 72 10.77 14.07 -23.08
C ASN A 72 11.30 15.25 -22.24
N PRO A 73 10.93 16.50 -22.58
CA PRO A 73 11.50 17.69 -21.93
C PRO A 73 11.32 17.74 -20.41
N ASP A 74 10.26 17.11 -19.87
CA ASP A 74 9.94 17.15 -18.44
C ASP A 74 10.41 15.91 -17.68
N ARG A 75 11.01 14.93 -18.37
CA ARG A 75 11.42 13.64 -17.78
C ARG A 75 10.28 12.88 -17.12
N LEU A 76 9.04 13.08 -17.58
CA LEU A 76 7.83 12.43 -17.05
C LEU A 76 7.61 11.08 -17.75
N LEU A 77 7.26 10.02 -17.03
CA LEU A 77 6.84 8.76 -17.65
C LEU A 77 5.62 9.00 -18.56
N CYS A 78 5.78 8.69 -19.84
CA CYS A 78 4.72 8.81 -20.83
C CYS A 78 4.85 7.73 -21.91
N ASN A 79 3.73 7.10 -22.27
CA ASN A 79 3.69 6.28 -23.46
C ASN A 79 4.07 7.10 -24.69
N ARG A 80 5.01 6.58 -25.47
CA ARG A 80 5.63 7.29 -26.59
C ARG A 80 4.84 7.10 -27.89
N PRO A 81 4.49 8.19 -28.62
CA PRO A 81 3.77 8.06 -29.88
C PRO A 81 4.62 7.45 -31.00
N ASP A 82 5.95 7.53 -30.89
CA ASP A 82 6.91 6.93 -31.82
C ASP A 82 7.12 5.42 -31.60
N ILE A 83 6.57 4.86 -30.51
CA ILE A 83 6.63 3.41 -30.23
C ILE A 83 5.28 2.79 -30.58
N ALA A 84 5.24 1.96 -31.63
CA ALA A 84 4.01 1.45 -32.22
C ALA A 84 3.07 0.77 -31.21
N CYS A 85 3.59 -0.04 -30.29
CA CYS A 85 2.78 -0.73 -29.28
C CYS A 85 2.23 0.20 -28.17
N LEU A 86 2.76 1.41 -28.03
CA LEU A 86 2.37 2.39 -27.00
C LEU A 86 1.53 3.55 -27.55
N GLN A 87 1.66 3.84 -28.84
CA GLN A 87 1.04 4.96 -29.53
C GLN A 87 -0.47 5.14 -29.25
N PRO A 88 -1.31 4.08 -29.23
CA PRO A 88 -2.75 4.25 -28.99
C PRO A 88 -3.11 4.81 -27.60
N LYS A 89 -2.19 4.69 -26.65
CA LYS A 89 -2.34 5.15 -25.26
C LYS A 89 -1.38 6.30 -24.91
N ALA A 90 -0.67 6.88 -25.89
CA ALA A 90 0.25 7.98 -25.67
C ALA A 90 -0.52 9.26 -25.28
N LYS A 91 -0.34 9.71 -24.03
CA LYS A 91 -1.02 10.87 -23.46
C LYS A 91 -0.26 11.44 -22.27
N LEU A 92 -0.46 12.73 -22.00
CA LEU A 92 -0.07 13.32 -20.72
C LEU A 92 -1.09 12.87 -19.66
N ASN A 93 -0.62 12.05 -18.72
CA ASN A 93 -1.42 11.46 -17.66
C ASN A 93 -0.89 11.90 -16.29
N PRO A 94 -1.64 12.73 -15.52
CA PRO A 94 -1.21 13.19 -14.21
C PRO A 94 -0.93 12.09 -13.17
N HIS A 95 -1.43 10.86 -13.35
CA HIS A 95 -1.01 9.75 -12.49
C HIS A 95 0.49 9.49 -12.55
N ASN A 96 1.11 9.74 -13.70
CA ASN A 96 2.52 9.41 -13.92
C ASN A 96 3.47 10.35 -13.17
N PHE A 97 3.00 11.46 -12.59
CA PHE A 97 3.84 12.29 -11.70
C PHE A 97 4.34 11.47 -10.51
N ARG A 98 3.42 10.78 -9.82
CA ARG A 98 3.78 9.88 -8.72
C ARG A 98 4.69 8.76 -9.22
N GLU A 99 4.30 8.04 -10.27
CA GLU A 99 5.06 6.86 -10.71
C GLU A 99 6.47 7.18 -11.16
N THR A 100 6.66 8.33 -11.79
CA THR A 100 7.99 8.78 -12.21
C THR A 100 8.86 9.12 -11.02
N LEU A 101 8.31 9.86 -10.05
CA LEU A 101 9.02 10.22 -8.82
C LEU A 101 9.36 8.97 -7.99
N LEU A 102 8.47 7.98 -7.94
CA LEU A 102 8.75 6.70 -7.27
C LEU A 102 9.89 5.94 -7.95
N ALA A 103 9.88 5.83 -9.28
CA ALA A 103 10.95 5.19 -10.02
C ALA A 103 12.31 5.87 -9.80
N TYR A 104 12.36 7.20 -9.92
CA TYR A 104 13.59 7.94 -9.69
C TYR A 104 14.06 7.85 -8.24
N ASN A 105 13.16 8.03 -7.26
CA ASN A 105 13.51 7.84 -5.86
C ASN A 105 14.09 6.45 -5.59
N ALA A 106 13.49 5.40 -6.17
CA ALA A 106 13.97 4.04 -6.02
C ALA A 106 15.40 3.87 -6.56
N LEU A 107 15.67 4.38 -7.77
CA LEU A 107 17.00 4.34 -8.39
C LEU A 107 18.03 5.16 -7.62
N ILE A 108 17.67 6.35 -7.13
CA ILE A 108 18.55 7.17 -6.30
C ILE A 108 18.88 6.43 -5.00
N ARG A 109 17.88 5.89 -4.31
CA ARG A 109 18.03 5.29 -2.99
C ARG A 109 18.82 3.98 -3.02
N TRP A 110 18.56 3.11 -4.00
CA TRP A 110 19.11 1.74 -4.02
C TRP A 110 20.16 1.49 -5.09
N ARG A 111 20.36 2.43 -6.02
CA ARG A 111 21.39 2.33 -7.07
C ARG A 111 22.32 3.55 -7.09
N GLN A 112 22.06 4.58 -6.29
CA GLN A 112 22.84 5.82 -6.26
C GLN A 112 22.96 6.47 -7.64
N ASP A 113 21.87 6.40 -8.42
CA ASP A 113 21.85 6.76 -9.83
C ASP A 113 21.82 8.30 -10.01
N PRO A 114 22.91 8.92 -10.51
CA PRO A 114 22.99 10.38 -10.65
C PRO A 114 22.10 10.90 -11.79
N ASP A 115 21.86 10.10 -12.83
CA ASP A 115 21.00 10.49 -13.95
C ASP A 115 19.54 10.50 -13.51
N ALA A 116 19.12 9.51 -12.70
CA ALA A 116 17.82 9.51 -12.06
C ALA A 116 17.63 10.73 -11.15
N ARG A 117 18.67 11.14 -10.41
CA ARG A 117 18.65 12.37 -9.59
C ARG A 117 18.43 13.62 -10.44
N ALA A 118 19.20 13.79 -11.52
CA ALA A 118 19.06 14.94 -12.41
C ALA A 118 17.69 14.98 -13.11
N ALA A 119 17.19 13.81 -13.54
CA ALA A 119 15.89 13.68 -14.17
C ALA A 119 14.73 13.99 -13.21
N ALA A 120 14.82 13.52 -11.96
CA ALA A 120 13.84 13.84 -10.92
C ALA A 120 13.75 15.34 -10.65
N LEU A 121 14.89 16.03 -10.56
CA LEU A 121 14.91 17.48 -10.34
C LEU A 121 14.38 18.27 -11.54
N THR A 122 14.58 17.76 -12.76
CA THR A 122 13.95 18.32 -13.97
C THR A 122 12.42 18.21 -13.88
N LEU A 123 11.90 17.05 -13.48
CA LEU A 123 10.47 16.85 -13.30
C LEU A 123 9.90 17.73 -12.17
N VAL A 124 10.59 17.82 -11.02
CA VAL A 124 10.19 18.68 -9.90
C VAL A 124 10.10 20.14 -10.35
N ALA A 125 11.09 20.62 -11.12
CA ALA A 125 11.03 21.98 -11.67
C ALA A 125 9.85 22.16 -12.64
N ALA A 126 9.52 21.16 -13.45
CA ALA A 126 8.35 21.21 -14.33
C ALA A 126 7.02 21.25 -13.55
N MET A 127 6.88 20.40 -12.53
CA MET A 127 5.72 20.38 -11.64
C MET A 127 5.58 21.69 -10.86
N ASP A 128 6.67 22.23 -10.32
CA ASP A 128 6.65 23.48 -9.55
C ASP A 128 6.22 24.69 -10.40
N ARG A 129 6.71 24.76 -11.64
CA ARG A 129 6.21 25.73 -12.62
C ARG A 129 4.72 25.55 -12.84
N ALA A 130 4.25 24.32 -13.09
CA ALA A 130 2.87 24.05 -13.47
C ALA A 130 1.84 24.14 -12.32
N LEU A 131 2.28 24.02 -11.06
CA LEU A 131 1.39 24.01 -9.90
C LEU A 131 0.75 25.39 -9.67
N GLN A 132 -0.58 25.41 -9.70
CA GLN A 132 -1.42 26.56 -9.45
C GLN A 132 -1.76 26.69 -7.95
N PRO A 133 -2.17 27.90 -7.48
CA PRO A 133 -2.54 28.11 -6.07
C PRO A 133 -3.70 27.24 -5.57
N ASP A 134 -4.58 26.78 -6.46
CA ASP A 134 -5.72 25.90 -6.14
C ASP A 134 -5.36 24.40 -6.22
N GLY A 135 -4.06 24.08 -6.21
CA GLY A 135 -3.53 22.71 -6.24
C GLY A 135 -3.60 22.00 -7.58
N ARG A 136 -4.17 22.64 -8.61
CA ARG A 136 -4.21 22.08 -9.97
C ARG A 136 -2.84 22.18 -10.64
N LEU A 137 -2.55 21.24 -11.52
CA LEU A 137 -1.39 21.32 -12.42
C LEU A 137 -1.86 21.82 -13.77
N ASP A 138 -1.38 23.00 -14.18
CA ASP A 138 -1.58 23.48 -15.54
C ASP A 138 -0.72 22.66 -16.51
N CYS A 139 -1.34 21.62 -17.06
CA CYS A 139 -0.66 20.64 -17.88
C CYS A 139 -0.16 21.21 -19.22
N THR A 140 -0.60 22.41 -19.61
CA THR A 140 -0.09 23.10 -20.82
C THR A 140 1.32 23.66 -20.64
N ARG A 141 1.82 23.73 -19.40
CA ARG A 141 3.15 24.25 -19.05
C ARG A 141 4.25 23.19 -19.05
N PHE A 142 3.90 21.94 -19.35
CA PHE A 142 4.85 20.84 -19.55
C PHE A 142 5.26 20.78 -21.02
N GLY A 143 6.56 20.62 -21.29
CA GLY A 143 7.03 20.44 -22.67
C GLY A 143 6.41 19.21 -23.36
N LEU A 144 6.07 18.18 -22.58
CA LEU A 144 5.37 16.98 -23.03
C LEU A 144 4.00 17.29 -23.64
N SER A 145 3.33 18.38 -23.26
CA SER A 145 2.02 18.75 -23.82
C SER A 145 2.07 19.08 -25.31
N GLN A 146 3.25 19.33 -25.87
CA GLN A 146 3.47 19.55 -27.30
C GLN A 146 3.65 18.23 -28.08
N LEU A 147 3.88 17.12 -27.38
CA LEU A 147 4.20 15.81 -27.97
C LEU A 147 3.03 14.84 -27.95
N VAL A 148 2.15 14.97 -26.95
CA VAL A 148 1.03 14.05 -26.73
C VAL A 148 -0.20 14.82 -26.23
N PRO A 149 -1.43 14.36 -26.54
CA PRO A 149 -2.64 14.97 -26.01
C PRO A 149 -2.75 14.79 -24.49
N PHE A 150 -3.50 15.67 -23.84
CA PHE A 150 -3.92 15.45 -22.45
C PHE A 150 -4.87 14.26 -22.35
N THR A 151 -4.80 13.52 -21.24
CA THR A 151 -5.71 12.39 -20.98
C THR A 151 -7.19 12.82 -20.99
N GLN A 152 -8.05 11.99 -21.55
CA GLN A 152 -9.50 12.19 -21.53
C GLN A 152 -10.17 11.61 -20.26
N ASP A 153 -9.39 11.13 -19.29
CA ASP A 153 -9.96 10.61 -18.05
C ASP A 153 -10.55 11.76 -17.22
N PRO A 154 -11.85 11.70 -16.88
CA PRO A 154 -12.52 12.78 -16.17
C PRO A 154 -11.99 13.01 -14.74
N SER A 155 -11.26 12.06 -14.14
CA SER A 155 -10.60 12.26 -12.84
C SER A 155 -9.40 13.22 -12.91
N HIS A 156 -8.94 13.54 -14.12
CA HIS A 156 -7.83 14.45 -14.37
C HIS A 156 -8.28 15.75 -15.03
N ALA A 157 -9.52 15.82 -15.51
CA ALA A 157 -10.04 16.97 -16.21
C ALA A 157 -10.27 18.13 -15.22
N PRO A 158 -9.50 19.23 -15.31
CA PRO A 158 -9.78 20.39 -14.47
C PRO A 158 -11.18 20.89 -14.82
N GLY A 159 -12.09 20.91 -13.84
CA GLY A 159 -13.41 21.52 -13.98
C GLY A 159 -13.32 23.04 -14.24
N PRO A 160 -14.43 23.78 -14.19
CA PRO A 160 -14.42 25.24 -14.34
C PRO A 160 -13.36 25.90 -13.44
N ALA A 161 -12.79 27.01 -13.91
CA ALA A 161 -11.88 27.82 -13.10
C ALA A 161 -12.58 28.24 -11.80
N HIS A 162 -11.84 28.24 -10.69
CA HIS A 162 -12.32 28.57 -9.33
C HIS A 162 -13.33 27.60 -8.70
N ALA A 163 -13.73 26.52 -9.38
CA ALA A 163 -14.47 25.43 -8.75
C ALA A 163 -13.52 24.52 -7.96
N TRP A 164 -14.01 23.94 -6.86
CA TRP A 164 -13.29 22.86 -6.18
C TRP A 164 -13.04 21.70 -7.16
N PHE A 165 -11.84 21.13 -7.09
CA PHE A 165 -11.43 20.01 -7.93
C PHE A 165 -10.74 18.95 -7.07
N ASP A 166 -11.15 17.69 -7.25
CA ASP A 166 -10.52 16.54 -6.62
C ASP A 166 -9.12 16.31 -7.22
N SER A 167 -8.14 17.02 -6.68
CA SER A 167 -6.74 16.96 -7.10
C SER A 167 -6.00 15.74 -6.53
N THR A 168 -6.67 14.85 -5.80
CA THR A 168 -6.04 13.65 -5.22
C THR A 168 -5.45 12.75 -6.30
N GLY A 169 -6.14 12.63 -7.45
CA GLY A 169 -5.69 11.93 -8.64
C GLY A 169 -4.56 12.61 -9.41
N THR A 170 -4.01 13.72 -8.91
CA THR A 170 -2.98 14.50 -9.62
C THR A 170 -1.82 14.83 -8.67
N SER A 171 -1.76 16.06 -8.15
CA SER A 171 -0.76 16.54 -7.20
C SER A 171 -0.80 15.80 -5.86
N GLY A 172 -2.00 15.47 -5.35
CA GLY A 172 -2.16 14.88 -4.02
C GLY A 172 -1.44 13.55 -3.85
N ARG A 173 -1.68 12.59 -4.76
CA ARG A 173 -1.01 11.29 -4.72
C ARG A 173 0.50 11.37 -4.97
N ALA A 174 1.00 12.45 -5.58
CA ALA A 174 2.44 12.63 -5.83
C ALA A 174 3.20 13.08 -4.58
N LEU A 175 2.51 13.62 -3.55
CA LEU A 175 3.14 14.16 -2.34
C LEU A 175 4.01 13.13 -1.61
N GLU A 176 3.55 11.89 -1.50
CA GLU A 176 4.31 10.77 -0.92
C GLU A 176 5.66 10.57 -1.60
N ALA A 177 5.68 10.55 -2.93
CA ALA A 177 6.90 10.36 -3.70
C ALA A 177 7.86 11.56 -3.60
N LEU A 178 7.33 12.78 -3.47
CA LEU A 178 8.13 13.98 -3.23
C LEU A 178 8.81 13.95 -1.86
N VAL A 179 8.12 13.48 -0.81
CA VAL A 179 8.71 13.34 0.52
C VAL A 179 9.88 12.36 0.49
N TRP A 180 9.72 11.19 -0.14
CA TRP A 180 10.83 10.24 -0.27
C TRP A 180 11.98 10.74 -1.14
N LEU A 181 11.66 11.44 -2.21
CA LEU A 181 12.68 12.07 -3.06
C LEU A 181 13.49 13.10 -2.25
N TYR A 182 12.84 13.91 -1.40
CA TYR A 182 13.56 14.82 -0.51
C TYR A 182 14.45 14.07 0.48
N GLU A 183 13.96 13.01 1.13
CA GLU A 183 14.80 12.18 2.00
C GLU A 183 16.02 11.60 1.28
N ALA A 184 15.87 11.22 0.01
CA ALA A 184 16.94 10.62 -0.79
C ALA A 184 17.95 11.65 -1.34
N THR A 185 17.57 12.92 -1.46
CA THR A 185 18.36 13.93 -2.19
C THR A 185 18.79 15.13 -1.35
N GLY A 186 18.03 15.48 -0.30
CA GLY A 186 18.19 16.69 0.50
C GLY A 186 17.85 17.99 -0.24
N GLU A 187 17.25 17.91 -1.44
CA GLU A 187 17.11 19.06 -2.35
C GLU A 187 16.00 20.02 -1.91
N PRO A 188 16.31 21.30 -1.57
CA PRO A 188 15.32 22.23 -1.02
C PRO A 188 14.13 22.51 -1.94
N THR A 189 14.34 22.49 -3.26
CA THR A 189 13.28 22.70 -4.25
C THR A 189 12.22 21.60 -4.21
N VAL A 190 12.60 20.37 -3.86
CA VAL A 190 11.66 19.25 -3.68
C VAL A 190 10.78 19.50 -2.46
N LEU A 191 11.36 19.93 -1.34
CA LEU A 191 10.62 20.25 -0.12
C LEU A 191 9.69 21.46 -0.32
N ALA A 192 10.13 22.47 -1.07
CA ALA A 192 9.31 23.65 -1.38
C ALA A 192 8.05 23.26 -2.17
N LEU A 193 8.19 22.43 -3.22
CA LEU A 193 7.06 21.90 -3.96
C LEU A 193 6.14 21.03 -3.08
N ALA A 194 6.72 20.11 -2.30
CA ALA A 194 5.97 19.25 -1.38
C ALA A 194 5.16 20.08 -0.37
N THR A 195 5.73 21.17 0.15
CA THR A 195 5.06 22.08 1.08
C THR A 195 3.81 22.71 0.46
N ARG A 196 3.92 23.26 -0.75
CA ARG A 196 2.77 23.88 -1.46
C ARG A 196 1.65 22.86 -1.70
N ILE A 197 2.00 21.66 -2.14
CA ILE A 197 1.03 20.58 -2.38
C ILE A 197 0.39 20.13 -1.06
N ALA A 198 1.17 19.92 -0.01
CA ALA A 198 0.68 19.49 1.29
C ALA A 198 -0.28 20.52 1.90
N GLU A 199 0.07 21.80 1.88
CA GLU A 199 -0.76 22.87 2.43
C GLU A 199 -2.11 22.99 1.71
N HIS A 200 -2.11 22.87 0.38
CA HIS A 200 -3.36 22.78 -0.39
C HIS A 200 -4.21 21.59 0.04
N HIS A 201 -3.64 20.38 0.08
CA HIS A 201 -4.42 19.17 0.38
C HIS A 201 -4.88 19.10 1.84
N LEU A 202 -4.13 19.67 2.79
CA LEU A 202 -4.60 19.80 4.17
C LEU A 202 -5.87 20.65 4.26
N GLN A 203 -6.02 21.66 3.41
CA GLN A 203 -7.20 22.54 3.40
C GLN A 203 -8.34 22.01 2.51
N ALA A 204 -8.01 21.45 1.35
CA ALA A 204 -8.96 21.16 0.28
C ALA A 204 -9.41 19.70 0.20
N THR A 205 -8.70 18.75 0.84
CA THR A 205 -8.96 17.30 0.69
C THR A 205 -9.44 16.62 1.98
N VAL A 206 -9.07 17.14 3.15
CA VAL A 206 -9.45 16.56 4.44
C VAL A 206 -10.27 17.55 5.26
N ASN A 207 -11.23 17.06 6.03
CA ASN A 207 -11.93 17.88 7.00
C ASN A 207 -11.17 17.89 8.34
N PRO A 208 -11.13 19.03 9.06
CA PRO A 208 -10.54 19.10 10.41
C PRO A 208 -11.18 18.11 11.40
N ASP A 209 -12.46 17.79 11.19
CA ASP A 209 -13.19 16.80 11.97
C ASP A 209 -12.97 15.35 11.49
N GLY A 210 -11.97 15.08 10.66
CA GLY A 210 -11.64 13.74 10.21
C GLY A 210 -12.73 13.02 9.40
N THR A 211 -13.85 13.66 9.06
CA THR A 211 -14.80 13.09 8.12
C THR A 211 -14.24 13.18 6.70
N VAL A 212 -14.74 12.32 5.81
CA VAL A 212 -14.46 12.47 4.37
C VAL A 212 -15.27 13.65 3.86
N ARG A 213 -14.65 14.49 3.02
CA ARG A 213 -15.35 15.60 2.37
C ARG A 213 -16.53 15.09 1.54
N ASN A 214 -17.67 15.76 1.65
CA ASN A 214 -18.88 15.41 0.90
C ASN A 214 -18.64 15.48 -0.62
N GLU A 215 -17.82 16.41 -1.08
CA GLU A 215 -17.48 16.55 -2.50
C GLU A 215 -16.69 15.34 -3.02
N ILE A 216 -15.85 14.70 -2.20
CA ILE A 216 -15.09 13.51 -2.59
C ILE A 216 -16.02 12.30 -2.79
N THR A 217 -17.02 12.16 -1.93
CA THR A 217 -17.99 11.05 -1.99
C THR A 217 -19.24 11.37 -2.80
N ALA A 218 -19.29 12.54 -3.46
CA ALA A 218 -20.46 12.95 -4.20
C ALA A 218 -20.70 12.03 -5.42
N PRO A 219 -21.95 11.69 -5.77
CA PRO A 219 -22.25 10.78 -6.90
C PRO A 219 -21.77 11.25 -8.28
N HIS A 220 -21.41 12.53 -8.41
CA HIS A 220 -20.85 13.10 -9.65
C HIS A 220 -19.32 13.23 -9.61
N ASN A 221 -18.69 13.08 -8.44
CA ASN A 221 -17.24 13.14 -8.33
C ASN A 221 -16.62 11.86 -8.90
N VAL A 222 -15.57 12.04 -9.69
CA VAL A 222 -14.83 10.95 -10.34
C VAL A 222 -13.55 10.73 -9.53
N GLY A 223 -13.71 10.44 -8.24
CA GLY A 223 -12.60 10.23 -7.31
C GLY A 223 -12.05 8.82 -7.42
N HIS A 224 -10.74 8.66 -7.24
CA HIS A 224 -10.08 7.35 -7.20
C HIS A 224 -9.55 7.09 -5.79
N ASN A 225 -10.00 6.02 -5.16
CA ASN A 225 -9.77 5.78 -3.74
C ASN A 225 -8.28 5.59 -3.40
N HIS A 226 -7.56 4.84 -4.24
CA HIS A 226 -6.12 4.66 -4.11
C HIS A 226 -5.33 5.99 -4.26
N SER A 227 -5.87 6.98 -4.98
CA SER A 227 -5.30 8.34 -5.03
C SER A 227 -5.58 9.14 -3.76
N TYR A 228 -6.80 9.04 -3.22
CA TYR A 228 -7.15 9.69 -1.95
C TYR A 228 -6.29 9.16 -0.80
N LEU A 229 -6.17 7.85 -0.67
CA LEU A 229 -5.31 7.23 0.37
C LEU A 229 -3.83 7.53 0.14
N GLY A 230 -3.35 7.57 -1.11
CA GLY A 230 -2.01 8.07 -1.43
C GLY A 230 -1.78 9.53 -1.02
N THR A 231 -2.81 10.37 -1.12
CA THR A 231 -2.74 11.77 -0.62
C THR A 231 -2.63 11.80 0.91
N LEU A 232 -3.41 10.98 1.62
CA LEU A 232 -3.31 10.87 3.09
C LEU A 232 -1.94 10.36 3.55
N ARG A 233 -1.37 9.37 2.83
CA ARG A 233 0.01 8.91 3.05
C ARG A 233 1.01 10.05 2.89
N GLY A 234 0.92 10.81 1.80
CA GLY A 234 1.76 11.97 1.55
C GLY A 234 1.67 13.03 2.66
N LEU A 235 0.45 13.37 3.09
CA LEU A 235 0.22 14.34 4.17
C LEU A 235 0.82 13.86 5.50
N LEU A 236 0.65 12.57 5.84
CA LEU A 236 1.23 12.00 7.06
C LEU A 236 2.76 12.04 7.03
N LEU A 237 3.37 11.57 5.94
CA LEU A 237 4.83 11.58 5.80
C LEU A 237 5.39 13.02 5.81
N PHE A 238 4.72 13.96 5.15
CA PHE A 238 5.12 15.37 5.18
C PHE A 238 5.06 15.95 6.60
N GLY A 239 3.99 15.69 7.34
CA GLY A 239 3.84 16.12 8.73
C GLY A 239 4.91 15.55 9.65
N LEU A 240 5.24 14.27 9.48
CA LEU A 240 6.32 13.60 10.21
C LEU A 240 7.69 14.17 9.86
N LEU A 241 7.98 14.36 8.57
CA LEU A 241 9.25 14.92 8.08
C LEU A 241 9.50 16.34 8.61
N THR A 242 8.47 17.17 8.63
CA THR A 242 8.58 18.60 8.97
C THR A 242 8.30 18.92 10.44
N GLY A 243 7.86 17.93 11.24
CA GLY A 243 7.42 18.13 12.61
C GLY A 243 6.09 18.89 12.76
N ARG A 244 5.37 19.12 11.65
CA ARG A 244 4.10 19.85 11.62
C ARG A 244 2.94 18.96 12.07
N ARG A 245 2.64 19.03 13.36
CA ARG A 245 1.67 18.16 14.05
C ARG A 245 0.26 18.22 13.45
N GLU A 246 -0.15 19.35 12.89
CA GLU A 246 -1.47 19.54 12.31
C GLU A 246 -1.78 18.56 11.17
N PHE A 247 -0.77 18.18 10.37
CA PHE A 247 -0.92 17.17 9.32
C PHE A 247 -1.14 15.79 9.92
N VAL A 248 -0.31 15.43 10.90
CA VAL A 248 -0.36 14.13 11.58
C VAL A 248 -1.70 13.96 12.30
N THR A 249 -2.12 14.98 13.06
CA THR A 249 -3.39 14.95 13.80
C THR A 249 -4.59 14.88 12.86
N THR A 250 -4.59 15.67 11.77
CA THR A 250 -5.69 15.63 10.79
C THR A 250 -5.76 14.26 10.10
N VAL A 251 -4.64 13.72 9.61
CA VAL A 251 -4.64 12.38 8.98
C VAL A 251 -5.04 11.29 9.98
N ALA A 252 -4.60 11.35 11.24
CA ALA A 252 -5.02 10.40 12.27
C ALA A 252 -6.54 10.47 12.52
N ALA A 253 -7.11 11.68 12.55
CA ALA A 253 -8.56 11.87 12.66
C ALA A 253 -9.29 11.35 11.43
N THR A 254 -8.80 11.65 10.22
CA THR A 254 -9.33 11.15 8.95
C THR A 254 -9.30 9.63 8.86
N TYR A 255 -8.21 9.01 9.30
CA TYR A 255 -8.10 7.57 9.33
C TYR A 255 -9.20 6.95 10.21
N ARG A 256 -9.37 7.46 11.43
CA ARG A 256 -10.32 6.91 12.41
C ARG A 256 -11.79 7.16 12.06
N ARG A 257 -12.12 8.31 11.47
CA ARG A 257 -13.51 8.73 11.22
C ARG A 257 -13.96 8.62 9.76
N GLY A 258 -13.03 8.61 8.81
CA GLY A 258 -13.33 8.60 7.38
C GLY A 258 -12.82 7.35 6.64
N VAL A 259 -11.74 6.71 7.09
CA VAL A 259 -11.17 5.55 6.40
C VAL A 259 -11.63 4.25 7.04
N ARG A 260 -11.27 4.01 8.31
CA ARG A 260 -11.53 2.77 9.05
C ARG A 260 -13.04 2.56 9.21
N GLY A 261 -13.55 1.45 8.67
CA GLY A 261 -14.95 1.05 8.75
C GLY A 261 -15.89 1.81 7.80
N ILE A 262 -15.42 2.89 7.17
CA ILE A 262 -16.23 3.76 6.31
C ILE A 262 -15.87 3.52 4.84
N ILE A 263 -14.72 4.02 4.38
CA ILE A 263 -14.17 3.75 3.05
C ILE A 263 -13.69 2.29 2.97
N VAL A 264 -12.87 1.89 3.94
CA VAL A 264 -12.32 0.53 4.03
C VAL A 264 -13.11 -0.23 5.09
N LYS A 265 -13.89 -1.21 4.65
CA LYS A 265 -14.75 -2.02 5.51
C LYS A 265 -13.94 -2.93 6.45
N GLU A 266 -14.64 -3.60 7.35
CA GLU A 266 -14.01 -4.48 8.33
C GLU A 266 -13.32 -5.67 7.66
N SER A 267 -13.90 -6.20 6.58
CA SER A 267 -13.30 -7.23 5.73
C SER A 267 -12.06 -6.76 4.96
N GLY A 268 -11.80 -5.46 4.97
CA GLY A 268 -10.83 -4.80 4.10
C GLY A 268 -11.35 -4.60 2.66
N TRP A 269 -12.61 -4.95 2.36
CA TRP A 269 -13.23 -4.50 1.12
C TRP A 269 -13.28 -2.99 1.06
N THR A 270 -13.01 -2.45 -0.13
CA THR A 270 -13.00 -1.02 -0.38
C THR A 270 -13.27 -0.79 -1.86
N PRO A 271 -14.06 0.22 -2.23
CA PRO A 271 -14.36 0.49 -3.62
C PRO A 271 -13.14 1.08 -4.34
N HIS A 272 -13.05 0.85 -5.65
CA HIS A 272 -12.09 1.52 -6.52
C HIS A 272 -12.33 3.04 -6.62
N ASP A 273 -13.58 3.43 -6.81
CA ASP A 273 -13.99 4.82 -6.99
C ASP A 273 -14.56 5.41 -5.69
N LEU A 274 -14.28 6.69 -5.44
CA LEU A 274 -14.97 7.48 -4.42
C LEU A 274 -16.00 8.38 -5.11
N GLY A 275 -17.27 8.25 -4.70
CA GLY A 275 -18.38 8.97 -5.31
C GLY A 275 -19.02 8.21 -6.48
N LYS A 276 -18.73 8.60 -7.72
CA LYS A 276 -19.30 7.98 -8.91
C LYS A 276 -18.71 6.58 -9.15
N THR A 277 -19.53 5.54 -9.07
CA THR A 277 -19.15 4.19 -9.50
C THR A 277 -18.92 4.16 -11.02
N ARG A 278 -17.65 4.14 -11.46
CA ARG A 278 -17.29 4.07 -12.89
C ARG A 278 -17.14 2.65 -13.37
N PHE A 279 -16.69 1.76 -12.48
CA PHE A 279 -16.40 0.36 -12.77
C PHE A 279 -17.24 -0.52 -11.85
N PRO A 280 -18.52 -0.78 -12.19
CA PRO A 280 -19.33 -1.73 -11.46
C PRO A 280 -18.97 -3.17 -11.85
N ASN A 281 -19.06 -4.10 -10.90
CA ASN A 281 -19.08 -5.54 -11.16
C ASN A 281 -20.45 -5.95 -11.77
N PRO A 282 -20.65 -7.24 -12.15
CA PRO A 282 -21.92 -7.73 -12.71
C PRO A 282 -23.16 -7.48 -11.83
N HIS A 283 -22.98 -7.21 -10.55
CA HIS A 283 -24.04 -6.96 -9.58
C HIS A 283 -24.33 -5.47 -9.35
N GLY A 284 -23.57 -4.57 -9.98
CA GLY A 284 -23.69 -3.12 -9.79
C GLY A 284 -22.88 -2.56 -8.61
N ASP A 285 -22.13 -3.39 -7.89
CA ASP A 285 -21.22 -2.95 -6.83
C ASP A 285 -19.94 -2.35 -7.42
N PRO A 286 -19.32 -1.35 -6.79
CA PRO A 286 -17.98 -0.93 -7.18
C PRO A 286 -17.00 -2.11 -7.10
N VAL A 287 -16.17 -2.26 -8.13
CA VAL A 287 -15.09 -3.24 -8.11
C VAL A 287 -14.15 -3.00 -6.92
N ALA A 288 -13.71 -4.08 -6.31
CA ALA A 288 -12.93 -4.02 -5.09
C ALA A 288 -11.44 -3.75 -5.38
N ASP A 289 -10.81 -2.90 -4.56
CA ASP A 289 -9.43 -2.47 -4.75
C ASP A 289 -8.50 -2.91 -3.60
N PRO A 290 -7.69 -3.97 -3.77
CA PRO A 290 -6.77 -4.40 -2.73
C PRO A 290 -5.59 -3.44 -2.49
N ALA A 291 -5.24 -2.57 -3.45
CA ALA A 291 -4.19 -1.56 -3.22
C ALA A 291 -4.64 -0.53 -2.18
N SER A 292 -5.92 -0.10 -2.23
CA SER A 292 -6.50 0.79 -1.23
C SER A 292 -6.56 0.15 0.18
N ALA A 293 -6.83 -1.15 0.28
CA ALA A 293 -6.71 -1.87 1.55
C ALA A 293 -5.26 -1.87 2.07
N GLY A 294 -4.28 -2.00 1.16
CA GLY A 294 -2.86 -1.88 1.47
C GLY A 294 -2.47 -0.49 1.96
N ASP A 295 -2.89 0.56 1.27
CA ASP A 295 -2.63 1.95 1.67
C ASP A 295 -3.19 2.23 3.08
N SER A 296 -4.40 1.75 3.38
CA SER A 296 -4.99 1.88 4.71
C SER A 296 -4.18 1.16 5.80
N ALA A 297 -3.69 -0.05 5.51
CA ALA A 297 -2.80 -0.77 6.42
C ALA A 297 -1.47 -0.01 6.64
N GLN A 298 -0.95 0.62 5.59
CA GLN A 298 0.29 1.40 5.68
C GLN A 298 0.12 2.70 6.49
N ILE A 299 -0.99 3.42 6.31
CA ILE A 299 -1.31 4.60 7.13
C ILE A 299 -1.42 4.20 8.61
N ALA A 300 -2.14 3.11 8.91
CA ALA A 300 -2.26 2.57 10.27
C ALA A 300 -0.91 2.22 10.88
N LEU A 301 -0.04 1.54 10.11
CA LEU A 301 1.31 1.17 10.52
C LEU A 301 2.14 2.40 10.89
N TRP A 302 2.12 3.44 10.04
CA TRP A 302 2.89 4.65 10.29
C TRP A 302 2.36 5.45 11.47
N LEU A 303 1.04 5.59 11.60
CA LEU A 303 0.44 6.23 12.77
C LEU A 303 0.84 5.48 14.06
N ALA A 304 0.75 4.15 14.06
CA ALA A 304 1.16 3.37 15.22
C ALA A 304 2.64 3.57 15.56
N LEU A 305 3.54 3.30 14.60
CA LEU A 305 4.96 3.20 14.88
C LEU A 305 5.70 4.53 14.91
N ARG A 306 5.13 5.60 14.34
CA ARG A 306 5.77 6.92 14.28
C ARG A 306 5.09 7.95 15.18
N THR A 307 3.86 7.69 15.64
CA THR A 307 3.12 8.63 16.52
C THR A 307 2.62 8.01 17.82
N GLY A 308 2.83 6.70 18.03
CA GLY A 308 2.40 6.00 19.25
C GLY A 308 0.91 5.62 19.26
N ALA A 309 0.22 5.67 18.13
CA ALA A 309 -1.17 5.19 18.00
C ALA A 309 -1.21 3.65 17.93
N ASP A 310 -0.65 2.98 18.94
CA ASP A 310 -0.34 1.55 18.90
C ASP A 310 -1.57 0.65 18.75
N ASP A 311 -2.78 1.14 19.06
CA ASP A 311 -4.04 0.45 18.83
C ASP A 311 -4.33 0.18 17.34
N LEU A 312 -3.74 1.00 16.45
CA LEU A 312 -3.93 0.84 15.01
C LEU A 312 -3.13 -0.36 14.44
N LEU A 313 -2.25 -1.00 15.22
CA LEU A 313 -1.60 -2.25 14.81
C LEU A 313 -2.61 -3.39 14.64
N ASP A 314 -3.78 -3.33 15.29
CA ASP A 314 -4.87 -4.27 15.07
C ASP A 314 -5.44 -4.14 13.64
N ASP A 315 -5.53 -2.91 13.11
CA ASP A 315 -5.99 -2.69 11.74
C ASP A 315 -4.96 -3.19 10.72
N VAL A 316 -3.66 -3.02 10.99
CA VAL A 316 -2.58 -3.52 10.13
C VAL A 316 -2.70 -5.04 9.97
N GLU A 317 -2.75 -5.78 11.09
CA GLU A 317 -2.85 -7.24 11.00
C GLU A 317 -4.16 -7.71 10.37
N ARG A 318 -5.29 -7.11 10.75
CA ARG A 318 -6.59 -7.44 10.19
C ARG A 318 -6.59 -7.26 8.68
N LEU A 319 -6.14 -6.12 8.17
CA LEU A 319 -6.15 -5.87 6.72
C LEU A 319 -5.23 -6.84 5.95
N VAL A 320 -4.09 -7.21 6.54
CA VAL A 320 -3.20 -8.21 5.94
C VAL A 320 -3.86 -9.59 5.91
N ARG A 321 -4.39 -10.06 7.05
CA ARG A 321 -4.98 -11.41 7.18
C ARG A 321 -6.32 -11.57 6.52
N ALA A 322 -7.17 -10.54 6.57
CA ALA A 322 -8.53 -10.56 6.06
C ALA A 322 -8.60 -10.14 4.59
N ARG A 323 -7.63 -9.39 4.04
CA ARG A 323 -7.72 -8.92 2.65
C ARG A 323 -6.48 -9.19 1.82
N LEU A 324 -5.31 -8.69 2.22
CA LEU A 324 -4.13 -8.73 1.32
C LEU A 324 -3.66 -10.16 1.04
N LEU A 325 -3.54 -11.01 2.06
CA LEU A 325 -3.10 -12.40 1.82
C LEU A 325 -4.18 -13.26 1.16
N PRO A 326 -5.47 -13.18 1.57
CA PRO A 326 -6.54 -13.92 0.90
C PRO A 326 -6.77 -13.54 -0.55
N THR A 327 -6.37 -12.34 -0.99
CA THR A 327 -6.54 -11.88 -2.40
C THR A 327 -5.37 -12.25 -3.30
N GLN A 328 -4.24 -12.69 -2.75
CA GLN A 328 -3.07 -13.09 -3.54
C GLN A 328 -3.36 -14.39 -4.30
N LEU A 329 -3.05 -14.44 -5.59
CA LEU A 329 -3.14 -15.68 -6.37
C LEU A 329 -1.95 -16.61 -6.07
N THR A 330 -2.24 -17.80 -5.55
CA THR A 330 -1.22 -18.79 -5.18
C THR A 330 -1.02 -19.88 -6.24
N ASP A 331 0.13 -20.57 -6.20
CA ASP A 331 0.40 -21.72 -7.08
C ASP A 331 -0.65 -22.82 -6.93
N GLU A 332 -1.12 -23.04 -5.70
CA GLU A 332 -2.16 -24.01 -5.41
C GLU A 332 -3.49 -23.63 -6.07
N GLU A 333 -3.85 -22.35 -6.07
CA GLU A 333 -5.08 -21.87 -6.72
C GLU A 333 -4.99 -21.93 -8.24
N ILE A 334 -3.82 -21.64 -8.82
CA ILE A 334 -3.58 -21.83 -10.25
C ILE A 334 -3.80 -23.30 -10.62
N ALA A 335 -3.21 -24.23 -9.84
CA ALA A 335 -3.35 -25.66 -10.08
C ALA A 335 -4.79 -26.17 -9.93
N ARG A 336 -5.55 -25.65 -8.95
CA ARG A 336 -6.96 -26.01 -8.75
C ARG A 336 -7.92 -25.41 -9.80
N ASN A 337 -7.50 -24.36 -10.52
CA ASN A 337 -8.35 -23.62 -11.45
C ASN A 337 -7.74 -23.50 -12.87
N PRO A 338 -7.36 -24.61 -13.53
CA PRO A 338 -6.66 -24.56 -14.82
C PRO A 338 -7.49 -23.92 -15.94
N ALA A 339 -8.82 -24.00 -15.85
CA ALA A 339 -9.73 -23.40 -16.82
C ALA A 339 -9.69 -21.85 -16.85
N GLN A 340 -9.12 -21.21 -15.82
CA GLN A 340 -9.00 -19.75 -15.76
C GLN A 340 -7.89 -19.18 -16.66
N GLY A 341 -6.96 -20.02 -17.15
CA GLY A 341 -5.95 -19.59 -18.12
C GLY A 341 -4.98 -18.51 -17.61
N PHE A 342 -4.57 -18.60 -16.33
CA PHE A 342 -3.64 -17.66 -15.71
C PHE A 342 -2.31 -17.53 -16.47
N LYS A 343 -1.82 -16.30 -16.58
CA LYS A 343 -0.53 -15.95 -17.17
C LYS A 343 0.57 -15.99 -16.10
N ALA A 344 1.83 -16.03 -16.54
CA ALA A 344 2.98 -16.04 -15.64
C ALA A 344 3.00 -14.84 -14.66
N ARG A 345 2.56 -13.65 -15.10
CA ARG A 345 2.46 -12.45 -14.26
C ARG A 345 1.34 -12.51 -13.20
N ASP A 346 0.37 -13.40 -13.35
CA ASP A 346 -0.72 -13.58 -12.39
C ASP A 346 -0.24 -14.31 -11.13
N ARG A 347 0.82 -15.11 -11.26
CA ARG A 347 1.41 -15.86 -10.16
C ARG A 347 1.88 -14.94 -9.03
N GLY A 348 1.29 -15.09 -7.85
CA GLY A 348 1.62 -14.28 -6.68
C GLY A 348 1.04 -12.89 -6.68
N ALA A 349 0.16 -12.56 -7.64
CA ALA A 349 -0.28 -11.21 -7.88
C ALA A 349 -1.64 -10.86 -7.28
N TRP A 350 -1.93 -9.56 -7.35
CA TRP A 350 -3.21 -8.96 -7.00
C TRP A 350 -3.80 -8.26 -8.20
N ARG A 351 -5.13 -8.32 -8.33
CA ARG A 351 -5.87 -7.59 -9.34
C ARG A 351 -6.97 -6.74 -8.74
N ILE A 352 -7.43 -5.83 -9.58
CA ILE A 352 -8.69 -5.12 -9.45
C ILE A 352 -9.68 -5.63 -10.50
N HIS A 353 -10.88 -5.05 -10.55
CA HIS A 353 -11.93 -5.35 -11.53
C HIS A 353 -12.42 -6.81 -11.48
N GLY A 354 -12.59 -7.35 -10.27
CA GLY A 354 -13.29 -8.61 -10.02
C GLY A 354 -14.52 -8.42 -9.14
N GLU A 355 -15.13 -9.53 -8.76
CA GLU A 355 -16.14 -9.57 -7.69
C GLU A 355 -15.64 -8.96 -6.38
N CYS A 356 -16.57 -8.67 -5.45
CA CYS A 356 -16.22 -8.09 -4.15
C CYS A 356 -15.23 -8.97 -3.37
N HIS A 357 -15.44 -10.29 -3.40
CA HIS A 357 -14.67 -11.26 -2.62
C HIS A 357 -14.17 -12.48 -3.42
N ALA A 358 -13.99 -12.35 -4.74
CA ALA A 358 -13.43 -13.38 -5.61
C ALA A 358 -12.64 -12.80 -6.79
N GLU A 359 -12.20 -13.66 -7.70
CA GLU A 359 -11.51 -13.32 -8.94
C GLU A 359 -10.10 -12.74 -8.77
N LYS A 360 -9.13 -13.63 -8.56
CA LYS A 360 -7.71 -13.28 -8.42
C LYS A 360 -6.97 -13.20 -9.77
N GLY A 361 -5.83 -12.51 -9.81
CA GLY A 361 -5.04 -12.29 -11.02
C GLY A 361 -4.04 -11.14 -10.85
N CYS A 362 -3.59 -10.54 -11.95
CA CYS A 362 -2.68 -9.38 -11.92
C CYS A 362 -3.24 -8.13 -12.59
N THR A 363 -3.29 -7.04 -11.83
CA THR A 363 -3.28 -5.67 -12.35
C THR A 363 -1.92 -5.06 -11.97
N PRO A 364 -1.04 -4.70 -12.92
CA PRO A 364 0.37 -4.43 -12.61
C PRO A 364 0.63 -3.35 -11.55
N ASP A 365 -0.09 -2.24 -11.61
CA ASP A 365 0.02 -1.15 -10.63
C ASP A 365 -0.45 -1.55 -9.23
N VAL A 366 -1.55 -2.29 -9.15
CA VAL A 366 -2.11 -2.86 -7.90
C VAL A 366 -1.14 -3.86 -7.30
N HIS A 367 -0.58 -4.76 -8.11
CA HIS A 367 0.42 -5.74 -7.67
C HIS A 367 1.62 -5.06 -7.03
N ALA A 368 2.18 -4.05 -7.71
CA ALA A 368 3.29 -3.27 -7.21
C ALA A 368 2.94 -2.49 -5.92
N ALA A 369 1.76 -1.88 -5.84
CA ALA A 369 1.30 -1.16 -4.65
C ALA A 369 1.12 -2.07 -3.42
N VAL A 370 0.62 -3.30 -3.62
CA VAL A 370 0.51 -4.27 -2.53
C VAL A 370 1.88 -4.80 -2.11
N ILE A 371 2.80 -5.07 -3.04
CA ILE A 371 4.20 -5.41 -2.71
C ILE A 371 4.84 -4.33 -1.85
N HIS A 372 4.66 -3.06 -2.25
CA HIS A 372 5.17 -1.93 -1.49
C HIS A 372 4.72 -1.97 -0.04
N THR A 373 3.40 -2.07 0.17
CA THR A 373 2.80 -2.13 1.50
C THR A 373 3.34 -3.31 2.31
N LEU A 374 3.36 -4.51 1.73
CA LEU A 374 3.80 -5.72 2.42
C LEU A 374 5.30 -5.70 2.74
N CYS A 375 6.13 -5.03 1.94
CA CYS A 375 7.53 -4.82 2.28
C CYS A 375 7.68 -3.97 3.55
N ASP A 376 6.95 -2.87 3.65
CA ASP A 376 6.99 -1.99 4.82
C ASP A 376 6.46 -2.69 6.08
N ILE A 377 5.34 -3.41 5.96
CA ILE A 377 4.80 -4.25 7.04
C ILE A 377 5.81 -5.30 7.48
N ARG A 378 6.47 -6.00 6.54
CA ARG A 378 7.48 -7.02 6.86
C ARG A 378 8.65 -6.43 7.65
N GLN A 379 9.17 -5.28 7.24
CA GLN A 379 10.28 -4.62 7.93
C GLN A 379 9.92 -4.20 9.36
N ASN A 380 8.63 -3.98 9.63
CA ASN A 380 8.14 -3.46 10.90
C ASN A 380 7.39 -4.50 11.75
N VAL A 381 7.45 -5.80 11.41
CA VAL A 381 6.94 -6.89 12.26
C VAL A 381 7.53 -6.79 13.67
N CYS A 382 8.82 -6.48 13.77
CA CYS A 382 9.49 -6.13 15.00
C CYS A 382 10.30 -4.84 14.82
N SER A 383 10.46 -4.06 15.88
CA SER A 383 11.29 -2.85 15.87
C SER A 383 12.26 -2.84 17.04
N ALA A 384 13.51 -2.47 16.77
CA ALA A 384 14.44 -2.08 17.82
C ALA A 384 14.14 -0.62 18.23
N THR A 385 14.04 -0.39 19.54
CA THR A 385 13.81 0.93 20.13
C THR A 385 14.86 1.17 21.21
N PRO A 386 15.03 2.42 21.71
CA PRO A 386 15.88 2.66 22.87
C PRO A 386 15.48 1.83 24.11
N GLY A 387 14.22 1.42 24.21
CA GLY A 387 13.71 0.56 25.28
C GLY A 387 13.86 -0.95 25.05
N GLY A 388 14.55 -1.39 23.98
CA GLY A 388 14.67 -2.79 23.59
C GLY A 388 13.86 -3.14 22.35
N VAL A 389 13.56 -4.43 22.17
CA VAL A 389 12.88 -4.92 20.97
C VAL A 389 11.38 -5.03 21.23
N ARG A 390 10.57 -4.53 20.30
CA ARG A 390 9.11 -4.67 20.28
C ARG A 390 8.70 -5.63 19.18
N VAL A 391 7.84 -6.59 19.49
CA VAL A 391 7.08 -7.37 18.51
C VAL A 391 5.76 -6.64 18.26
N ASN A 392 5.67 -5.97 17.11
CA ASN A 392 4.50 -5.15 16.75
C ASN A 392 3.42 -5.98 16.07
N LEU A 393 3.80 -6.95 15.23
CA LEU A 393 2.87 -7.76 14.45
C LEU A 393 3.20 -9.25 14.65
N HIS A 394 2.21 -10.12 14.54
CA HIS A 394 2.32 -11.56 14.79
C HIS A 394 2.50 -12.33 13.48
N PHE A 395 3.49 -11.92 12.70
CA PHE A 395 3.95 -12.62 11.50
C PHE A 395 5.31 -13.24 11.77
N ASP A 396 5.56 -14.41 11.21
CA ASP A 396 6.82 -15.11 11.43
C ASP A 396 7.97 -14.27 10.84
N THR A 397 9.04 -14.10 11.61
CA THR A 397 10.23 -13.40 11.15
C THR A 397 11.48 -13.94 11.83
N ASP A 398 12.61 -13.82 11.15
CA ASP A 398 13.92 -14.23 11.65
C ASP A 398 14.90 -13.12 11.26
N ASN A 399 15.43 -12.41 12.26
CA ASN A 399 16.33 -11.28 12.07
C ASN A 399 17.48 -11.31 13.09
N ASP A 400 18.29 -10.26 13.12
CA ASP A 400 19.48 -10.18 14.01
C ASP A 400 19.17 -10.15 15.51
N TRP A 401 17.94 -9.80 15.88
CA TRP A 401 17.52 -9.65 17.26
C TRP A 401 16.81 -10.88 17.80
N LEU A 402 15.95 -11.48 16.99
CA LEU A 402 15.08 -12.58 17.41
C LEU A 402 14.64 -13.46 16.25
N ARG A 403 14.12 -14.63 16.61
CA ARG A 403 13.25 -15.45 15.78
C ARG A 403 11.86 -15.43 16.40
N LEU A 404 10.86 -15.06 15.60
CA LEU A 404 9.45 -15.01 15.97
C LEU A 404 8.69 -16.07 15.17
N THR A 405 7.94 -16.92 15.87
CA THR A 405 7.01 -17.88 15.27
C THR A 405 5.62 -17.71 15.88
N CYS A 406 4.61 -17.68 15.02
CA CYS A 406 3.22 -17.48 15.40
C CYS A 406 2.37 -18.65 14.90
N HIS A 407 1.86 -19.45 15.84
CA HIS A 407 0.88 -20.49 15.60
C HIS A 407 -0.51 -20.00 15.98
N ARG A 408 -1.53 -20.33 15.18
CA ARG A 408 -2.91 -19.88 15.38
C ARG A 408 -3.86 -21.04 15.13
N ASP A 409 -4.65 -21.39 16.13
CA ASP A 409 -5.70 -22.40 16.05
C ASP A 409 -6.93 -21.90 16.83
N THR A 410 -7.38 -22.56 17.91
CA THR A 410 -8.36 -21.97 18.84
C THR A 410 -7.77 -20.82 19.67
N SER A 411 -6.45 -20.85 19.87
CA SER A 411 -5.67 -19.77 20.49
C SER A 411 -4.48 -19.41 19.61
N ALA A 412 -3.94 -18.21 19.82
CA ALA A 412 -2.67 -17.79 19.25
C ALA A 412 -1.54 -18.11 20.24
N ARG A 413 -0.41 -18.55 19.69
CA ARG A 413 0.86 -18.73 20.40
C ARG A 413 1.94 -17.95 19.66
N VAL A 414 2.45 -16.91 20.31
CA VAL A 414 3.50 -16.01 19.81
C VAL A 414 4.78 -16.35 20.56
N ARG A 415 5.69 -17.05 19.88
CA ARG A 415 6.95 -17.53 20.46
C ARG A 415 8.13 -16.73 19.92
N VAL A 416 8.92 -16.17 20.82
CA VAL A 416 10.08 -15.33 20.54
C VAL A 416 11.32 -15.99 21.13
N GLU A 417 12.29 -16.31 20.28
CA GLU A 417 13.63 -16.74 20.67
C GLU A 417 14.60 -15.58 20.46
N LEU A 418 15.19 -15.06 21.55
CA LEU A 418 16.10 -13.93 21.48
C LEU A 418 17.50 -14.37 21.03
N LYS A 419 18.09 -13.64 20.08
CA LYS A 419 19.47 -13.85 19.64
C LYS A 419 20.47 -12.90 20.29
N ARG A 420 19.97 -11.82 20.88
CA ARG A 420 20.75 -10.80 21.59
C ARG A 420 20.13 -10.53 22.95
N THR A 421 20.98 -10.14 23.90
CA THR A 421 20.50 -9.70 25.21
C THR A 421 19.78 -8.36 25.07
N THR A 422 18.48 -8.32 25.38
CA THR A 422 17.65 -7.12 25.20
C THR A 422 16.39 -7.20 26.08
N PRO A 423 15.81 -6.06 26.50
CA PRO A 423 14.42 -6.03 26.89
C PRO A 423 13.52 -6.41 25.71
N LEU A 424 12.40 -7.05 25.99
CA LEU A 424 11.44 -7.51 25.00
C LEU A 424 10.02 -7.13 25.42
N ALA A 425 9.27 -6.55 24.49
CA ALA A 425 7.85 -6.31 24.63
C ALA A 425 7.08 -6.94 23.46
N ILE A 426 5.98 -7.63 23.75
CA ILE A 426 5.16 -8.31 22.74
C ILE A 426 3.77 -7.68 22.74
N ARG A 427 3.28 -7.26 21.57
CA ARG A 427 1.91 -6.74 21.48
C ARG A 427 0.89 -7.81 21.85
N LEU A 428 -0.07 -7.45 22.69
CA LEU A 428 -1.34 -8.16 22.89
C LEU A 428 -2.43 -7.39 22.12
N PRO A 429 -3.08 -7.99 21.11
CA PRO A 429 -4.11 -7.33 20.31
C PRO A 429 -5.26 -6.83 21.17
N GLY A 430 -5.89 -5.71 20.81
CA GLY A 430 -6.92 -5.06 21.62
C GLY A 430 -8.20 -5.89 21.77
N TRP A 431 -8.46 -6.80 20.85
CA TRP A 431 -9.58 -7.75 20.90
C TRP A 431 -9.28 -9.01 21.73
N ALA A 432 -8.02 -9.25 22.14
CA ALA A 432 -7.65 -10.38 22.97
C ALA A 432 -7.89 -10.05 24.46
N SER A 433 -8.46 -10.98 25.21
CA SER A 433 -8.67 -10.78 26.65
C SER A 433 -7.35 -10.88 27.42
N ALA A 434 -7.04 -9.87 28.22
CA ALA A 434 -5.89 -9.91 29.13
C ALA A 434 -5.99 -11.02 30.18
N THR A 435 -7.21 -11.41 30.59
CA THR A 435 -7.41 -12.52 31.55
C THR A 435 -7.21 -13.89 30.92
N GLY A 436 -7.39 -14.02 29.60
CA GLY A 436 -7.12 -15.24 28.83
C GLY A 436 -5.69 -15.32 28.31
N ALA A 437 -4.89 -14.27 28.48
CA ALA A 437 -3.51 -14.24 28.05
C ALA A 437 -2.59 -14.92 29.08
N GLN A 438 -1.54 -15.59 28.62
CA GLN A 438 -0.50 -16.17 29.47
C GLN A 438 0.87 -15.90 28.87
N LEU A 439 1.83 -15.56 29.72
CA LEU A 439 3.22 -15.33 29.34
C LEU A 439 4.11 -16.37 30.03
N THR A 440 5.00 -16.99 29.28
CA THR A 440 6.06 -17.82 29.84
C THR A 440 7.43 -17.34 29.39
N LEU A 441 8.42 -17.48 30.27
CA LEU A 441 9.83 -17.27 29.99
C LEU A 441 10.56 -18.58 30.29
N ASN A 442 11.19 -19.18 29.29
CA ASN A 442 11.85 -20.48 29.37
C ASN A 442 10.92 -21.55 29.99
N ASN A 443 9.67 -21.60 29.52
CA ASN A 443 8.59 -22.48 29.99
C ASN A 443 8.14 -22.26 31.44
N ARG A 444 8.53 -21.15 32.09
CA ARG A 444 8.05 -20.78 33.43
C ARG A 444 7.04 -19.65 33.33
N PRO A 445 5.84 -19.78 33.92
CA PRO A 445 4.85 -18.71 33.95
C PRO A 445 5.43 -17.40 34.49
N GLN A 446 5.07 -16.30 33.86
CA GLN A 446 5.43 -14.94 34.27
C GLN A 446 4.14 -14.12 34.50
N PRO A 447 4.16 -13.17 35.45
CA PRO A 447 3.07 -12.22 35.56
C PRO A 447 2.97 -11.37 34.28
N LEU A 448 1.75 -11.12 33.81
CA LEU A 448 1.51 -10.19 32.71
C LEU A 448 1.72 -8.76 33.19
N GLN A 449 2.80 -8.14 32.73
CA GLN A 449 3.07 -6.72 32.96
C GLN A 449 2.77 -5.95 31.68
N GLN A 450 1.57 -5.39 31.59
CA GLN A 450 1.10 -4.71 30.38
C GLN A 450 1.27 -3.18 30.50
N ALA A 451 1.80 -2.56 29.44
CA ALA A 451 1.88 -1.11 29.26
C ALA A 451 1.28 -0.76 27.89
N GLY A 452 0.10 -0.11 27.90
CA GLY A 452 -0.69 0.08 26.69
C GLY A 452 -1.08 -1.27 26.07
N VAL A 453 -0.75 -1.49 24.80
CA VAL A 453 -1.01 -2.77 24.11
C VAL A 453 0.16 -3.76 24.20
N PHE A 454 1.22 -3.47 24.95
CA PHE A 454 2.41 -4.30 25.01
C PHE A 454 2.56 -5.01 26.36
N VAL A 455 2.84 -6.31 26.31
CA VAL A 455 3.22 -7.12 27.46
C VAL A 455 4.75 -7.17 27.54
N GLN A 456 5.30 -6.76 28.68
CA GLN A 456 6.73 -6.78 28.96
C GLN A 456 7.18 -8.18 29.39
N ALA A 457 8.25 -8.69 28.75
CA ALA A 457 8.85 -9.97 29.11
C ALA A 457 9.93 -9.78 30.18
N GLY A 458 9.48 -9.64 31.43
CA GLY A 458 10.35 -9.41 32.60
C GLY A 458 10.69 -7.94 32.84
N THR A 459 11.39 -7.67 33.95
CA THR A 459 11.72 -6.30 34.42
C THR A 459 13.13 -5.84 34.02
N LYS A 460 13.91 -6.72 33.38
CA LYS A 460 15.30 -6.48 32.96
C LYS A 460 15.53 -7.04 31.56
N ALA A 461 16.66 -6.66 30.95
CA ALA A 461 17.08 -7.28 29.70
C ALA A 461 17.17 -8.81 29.85
N LEU A 462 16.57 -9.52 28.91
CA LEU A 462 16.60 -10.98 28.84
C LEU A 462 17.88 -11.42 28.11
N PRO A 463 18.59 -12.46 28.56
CA PRO A 463 19.79 -12.93 27.89
C PRO A 463 19.47 -13.54 26.52
N ALA A 464 20.44 -13.49 25.60
CA ALA A 464 20.39 -14.25 24.36
C ALA A 464 20.13 -15.75 24.65
N GLY A 465 19.35 -16.40 23.79
CA GLY A 465 18.84 -17.76 23.97
C GLY A 465 17.56 -17.85 24.81
N SER A 466 17.10 -16.75 25.43
CA SER A 466 15.81 -16.75 26.12
C SER A 466 14.67 -17.01 25.15
N VAL A 467 13.72 -17.84 25.59
CA VAL A 467 12.48 -18.12 24.87
C VAL A 467 11.32 -17.52 25.64
N VAL A 468 10.58 -16.62 25.00
CA VAL A 468 9.38 -15.99 25.54
C VAL A 468 8.19 -16.46 24.71
N GLU A 469 7.12 -16.87 25.38
CA GLU A 469 5.90 -17.29 24.70
C GLU A 469 4.69 -16.57 25.29
N LEU A 470 3.95 -15.86 24.45
CA LEU A 470 2.67 -15.23 24.77
C LEU A 470 1.56 -16.02 24.09
N THR A 471 0.61 -16.53 24.87
CA THR A 471 -0.59 -17.20 24.37
C THR A 471 -1.85 -16.41 24.72
N PHE A 472 -2.83 -16.36 23.83
CA PHE A 472 -4.13 -15.71 24.05
C PHE A 472 -5.20 -16.27 23.11
N ASP A 473 -6.47 -16.13 23.48
CA ASP A 473 -7.60 -16.68 22.73
C ASP A 473 -7.83 -15.96 21.39
N LEU A 474 -8.36 -16.71 20.40
CA LEU A 474 -8.83 -16.17 19.13
C LEU A 474 -10.36 -16.23 19.09
N PRO A 475 -11.07 -15.17 19.54
CA PRO A 475 -12.52 -15.21 19.66
C PRO A 475 -13.19 -15.41 18.29
N GLY A 476 -14.16 -16.31 18.25
CA GLY A 476 -15.05 -16.48 17.11
C GLY A 476 -16.16 -15.43 17.11
N ARG A 477 -16.46 -14.84 15.94
CA ARG A 477 -17.62 -13.94 15.78
C ARG A 477 -18.12 -13.94 14.35
N THR A 478 -19.28 -13.34 14.12
CA THR A 478 -19.80 -13.02 12.79
C THR A 478 -19.94 -11.51 12.60
N SER A 479 -19.85 -11.05 11.35
CA SER A 479 -20.25 -9.69 10.96
C SER A 479 -20.93 -9.70 9.61
N GLU A 480 -21.63 -8.62 9.28
CA GLU A 480 -22.30 -8.43 8.00
C GLU A 480 -21.85 -7.13 7.35
N GLU A 481 -21.62 -7.15 6.04
CA GLU A 481 -21.33 -5.96 5.24
C GLU A 481 -22.29 -5.88 4.06
N GLN A 482 -23.04 -4.78 4.00
CA GLN A 482 -23.90 -4.48 2.87
C GLN A 482 -23.12 -3.67 1.82
N MET A 483 -23.15 -4.15 0.58
CA MET A 483 -22.57 -3.46 -0.57
C MET A 483 -23.56 -2.45 -1.15
N PRO A 484 -23.10 -1.48 -1.98
CA PRO A 484 -23.97 -0.47 -2.59
C PRO A 484 -25.14 -1.02 -3.42
N SER A 485 -25.02 -2.20 -4.03
CA SER A 485 -26.13 -2.88 -4.73
C SER A 485 -27.23 -3.39 -3.79
N GLY A 486 -26.99 -3.41 -2.48
CA GLY A 486 -27.86 -4.02 -1.47
C GLY A 486 -27.51 -5.47 -1.13
N ARG A 487 -26.58 -6.10 -1.85
CA ARG A 487 -26.05 -7.44 -1.50
C ARG A 487 -25.39 -7.39 -0.11
N THR A 488 -25.67 -8.40 0.71
CA THR A 488 -25.08 -8.53 2.05
C THR A 488 -24.18 -9.75 2.10
N TYR A 489 -22.95 -9.55 2.57
CA TYR A 489 -22.02 -10.63 2.90
C TYR A 489 -21.97 -10.82 4.40
N ARG A 490 -22.09 -12.08 4.84
CA ARG A 490 -21.83 -12.50 6.21
C ARG A 490 -20.45 -13.11 6.29
N PHE A 491 -19.64 -12.65 7.23
CA PHE A 491 -18.30 -13.15 7.49
C PHE A 491 -18.27 -13.89 8.82
N THR A 492 -17.54 -15.00 8.85
CA THR A 492 -17.13 -15.67 10.08
C THR A 492 -15.68 -15.34 10.36
N TRP A 493 -15.40 -14.93 11.60
CA TRP A 493 -14.10 -14.45 12.04
C TRP A 493 -13.51 -15.34 13.12
N ARG A 494 -12.18 -15.36 13.17
CA ARG A 494 -11.37 -15.89 14.27
C ARG A 494 -10.29 -14.87 14.62
N GLY A 495 -10.56 -14.09 15.67
CA GLY A 495 -9.82 -12.87 15.96
C GLY A 495 -9.94 -11.87 14.80
N ASP A 496 -8.83 -11.61 14.12
CA ASP A 496 -8.66 -10.69 12.99
C ASP A 496 -8.60 -11.38 11.61
N GLU A 497 -8.84 -12.70 11.55
CA GLU A 497 -8.84 -13.50 10.33
C GLU A 497 -10.28 -13.86 9.92
N ILE A 498 -10.61 -13.72 8.63
CA ILE A 498 -11.85 -14.25 8.06
C ILE A 498 -11.65 -15.74 7.79
N THR A 499 -12.51 -16.58 8.37
CA THR A 499 -12.49 -18.03 8.19
C THR A 499 -13.65 -18.55 7.33
N GLY A 500 -14.63 -17.72 7.01
CA GLY A 500 -15.75 -18.08 6.13
C GLY A 500 -16.54 -16.87 5.62
N ILE A 501 -17.19 -17.03 4.47
CA ILE A 501 -18.07 -16.00 3.86
C ILE A 501 -19.36 -16.62 3.29
N ALA A 502 -20.48 -15.88 3.35
CA ALA A 502 -21.72 -16.19 2.63
C ALA A 502 -22.41 -14.91 2.11
N PRO A 503 -22.81 -14.82 0.82
CA PRO A 503 -22.52 -15.79 -0.24
C PRO A 503 -21.01 -15.83 -0.57
N GLN A 504 -20.57 -16.91 -1.18
CA GLN A 504 -19.21 -17.04 -1.68
C GLN A 504 -19.19 -16.77 -3.19
N ASP A 505 -18.60 -15.64 -3.58
CA ASP A 505 -18.43 -15.27 -5.00
C ASP A 505 -17.49 -16.24 -5.74
N GLN A 506 -17.61 -16.29 -7.06
CA GLN A 506 -16.81 -17.13 -7.96
C GLN A 506 -16.39 -16.32 -9.19
N PRO A 507 -15.36 -16.75 -9.94
CA PRO A 507 -14.42 -17.84 -9.66
C PRO A 507 -13.30 -17.46 -8.68
N VAL A 508 -12.65 -18.47 -8.08
CA VAL A 508 -11.47 -18.31 -7.20
C VAL A 508 -11.76 -17.40 -5.99
N PRO A 509 -12.61 -17.85 -5.05
CA PRO A 509 -13.00 -17.07 -3.88
C PRO A 509 -11.81 -16.75 -2.99
N PHE A 510 -11.86 -15.61 -2.29
CA PHE A 510 -10.81 -15.23 -1.34
C PHE A 510 -10.88 -16.03 -0.04
N TYR A 511 -12.07 -16.47 0.35
CA TYR A 511 -12.32 -17.15 1.63
C TYR A 511 -13.09 -18.45 1.39
N PRO A 512 -13.00 -19.44 2.30
CA PRO A 512 -13.91 -20.59 2.30
C PRO A 512 -15.38 -20.19 2.45
N ALA A 513 -16.30 -21.06 2.02
CA ALA A 513 -17.71 -20.87 2.29
C ALA A 513 -17.96 -20.97 3.80
N ALA A 514 -18.83 -20.11 4.34
CA ALA A 514 -19.29 -20.28 5.72
C ALA A 514 -20.08 -21.61 5.83
N GLY A 515 -19.66 -22.45 6.77
CA GLY A 515 -20.31 -23.74 7.08
C GLY A 515 -21.58 -23.59 7.90
#